data_AF-A0A2M8Q7Q4-F1
#
_entry.id   AF-A0A2M8Q7Q4-F1
#
_cell.length_a   1.000
_cell.length_b   1.000
_cell.length_c   1.000
_cell.angle_alpha   90.00
_cell.angle_beta   90.00
_cell.angle_gamma   90.00
#
_symmetry.space_group_name_H-M   'P 1'
#
loop_
_entity.id
_entity.type
_entity.pdbx_description
1 polymer ?
#
loop_
_entity_poly.entity_id
_entity_poly.type
_entity_poly.pdbx_seq_one_letter_code
_entity_poly.pdbx_strand_id
1 'polypeptide(L)'
;HGALSAEAHETLAIAMNRLGGMSNSGEGGEAKERYFTERASRIKQVASGRFGVTPEYLMSADELQIKMAQGSKPGEGGQLPGHKVTVEIAVLRHSTPGVALISPPPHHDIYSIEDLAQLIWDLKAINPNAKISVKLVAEMGVGTIAAGVAKGLADVIHISGA
;
A
#
# COMPACT_ATOMS: atom_id res chain seq x y z
N HIS A 1 1.31 -9.21 2.22
CA HIS A 1 1.48 -10.51 2.94
C HIS A 1 1.25 -10.37 4.47
N GLY A 2 0.63 -11.36 5.13
CA GLY A 2 0.39 -11.42 6.59
C GLY A 2 -1.08 -11.58 6.99
N ALA A 3 -1.98 -10.76 6.43
CA ALA A 3 -3.42 -11.00 6.58
C ALA A 3 -3.83 -12.29 5.85
N LEU A 4 -3.35 -12.45 4.62
CA LEU A 4 -3.39 -13.68 3.81
C LEU A 4 -2.08 -14.45 3.95
N SER A 5 -2.13 -15.76 3.72
CA SER A 5 -0.94 -16.61 3.59
C SER A 5 -0.12 -16.22 2.36
N ALA A 6 1.13 -16.69 2.28
CA ALA A 6 1.98 -16.47 1.10
C ALA A 6 1.35 -17.08 -0.16
N GLU A 7 0.83 -18.31 -0.06
CA GLU A 7 0.23 -19.06 -1.16
C GLU A 7 -1.00 -18.33 -1.71
N ALA A 8 -1.89 -17.87 -0.84
CA ALA A 8 -3.08 -17.12 -1.26
C ALA A 8 -2.68 -15.81 -1.95
N HIS A 9 -1.71 -15.10 -1.39
CA HIS A 9 -1.25 -13.82 -1.92
C HIS A 9 -0.54 -13.96 -3.27
N GLU A 10 0.32 -14.96 -3.42
CA GLU A 10 1.03 -15.23 -4.68
C GLU A 10 0.10 -15.78 -5.75
N THR A 11 -0.87 -16.62 -5.38
CA THR A 11 -1.88 -17.14 -6.32
C THR A 11 -2.67 -16.00 -6.97
N LEU A 12 -3.09 -15.01 -6.18
CA LEU A 12 -3.77 -13.82 -6.71
C LEU A 12 -2.86 -13.02 -7.63
N ALA A 13 -1.58 -12.84 -7.27
CA ALA A 13 -0.64 -12.10 -8.09
C ALA A 13 -0.41 -12.77 -9.45
N ILE A 14 -0.14 -14.08 -9.44
CA ILE A 14 0.04 -14.89 -10.65
C ILE A 14 -1.21 -14.81 -11.53
N ALA A 15 -2.39 -15.01 -10.95
CA ALA A 15 -3.65 -14.97 -11.70
C ALA A 15 -3.84 -13.62 -12.39
N MET A 16 -3.68 -12.51 -11.66
CA MET A 16 -3.87 -11.17 -12.22
C MET A 16 -2.84 -10.85 -13.29
N ASN A 17 -1.57 -11.24 -13.11
CA ASN A 17 -0.52 -11.00 -14.09
C ASN A 17 -0.76 -11.78 -15.38
N ARG A 18 -1.22 -13.04 -15.29
CA ARG A 18 -1.59 -13.85 -16.47
C ARG A 18 -2.80 -13.31 -17.22
N LEU A 19 -3.73 -12.67 -16.51
CA LEU A 19 -4.91 -12.03 -17.10
C LEU A 19 -4.62 -10.62 -17.65
N GLY A 20 -3.40 -10.09 -17.48
CA GLY A 20 -3.06 -8.72 -17.84
C GLY A 20 -3.62 -7.65 -16.90
N GLY A 21 -4.24 -8.06 -15.79
CA GLY A 21 -4.71 -7.17 -14.74
C GLY A 21 -3.61 -6.82 -13.73
N MET A 22 -4.01 -6.30 -12.58
CA MET A 22 -3.09 -5.92 -11.50
C MET A 22 -3.60 -6.42 -10.14
N SER A 23 -2.72 -7.08 -9.40
CA SER A 23 -2.90 -7.36 -7.97
C SER A 23 -2.17 -6.30 -7.14
N ASN A 24 -2.54 -6.20 -5.85
CA ASN A 24 -1.99 -5.24 -4.90
C ASN A 24 -1.32 -5.96 -3.73
N SER A 25 -0.13 -5.52 -3.33
CA SER A 25 0.66 -6.11 -2.23
C SER A 25 0.02 -5.96 -0.83
N GLY A 26 -0.88 -5.00 -0.69
CA GLY A 26 -1.36 -4.53 0.61
C GLY A 26 -0.26 -3.89 1.44
N GLU A 27 -0.52 -3.73 2.74
CA GLU A 27 0.29 -2.93 3.67
C GLU A 27 1.49 -3.64 4.26
N GLY A 28 1.69 -4.92 3.91
CA GLY A 28 2.60 -5.81 4.63
C GLY A 28 3.98 -5.95 4.03
N GLY A 29 4.32 -5.17 3.00
CA GLY A 29 5.47 -5.44 2.15
C GLY A 29 5.26 -6.62 1.20
N GLU A 30 6.27 -6.88 0.38
CA GLU A 30 6.35 -8.03 -0.51
C GLU A 30 7.78 -8.59 -0.54
N ALA A 31 7.92 -9.92 -0.56
CA ALA A 31 9.22 -10.58 -0.55
C ALA A 31 10.02 -10.25 -1.83
N LYS A 32 11.31 -9.99 -1.69
CA LYS A 32 12.17 -9.53 -2.80
C LYS A 32 12.27 -10.55 -3.93
N GLU A 33 12.23 -11.83 -3.59
CA GLU A 33 12.29 -12.96 -4.54
C GLU A 33 11.07 -13.03 -5.46
N ARG A 34 10.02 -12.25 -5.18
CA ARG A 34 8.84 -12.12 -6.04
C ARG A 34 8.99 -11.00 -7.07
N TYR A 35 9.85 -10.01 -6.84
CA TYR A 35 9.98 -8.86 -7.71
C TYR A 35 10.37 -9.28 -9.13
N PHE A 36 9.79 -8.60 -10.13
CA PHE A 36 10.05 -8.87 -11.55
C PHE A 36 9.75 -10.32 -11.99
N THR A 37 8.97 -11.07 -11.21
CA THR A 37 8.45 -12.40 -11.56
C THR A 37 6.94 -12.34 -11.77
N GLU A 38 6.33 -13.40 -12.31
CA GLU A 38 4.87 -13.51 -12.40
C GLU A 38 4.16 -13.49 -11.03
N ARG A 39 4.91 -13.64 -9.93
CA ARG A 39 4.39 -13.62 -8.55
C ARG A 39 4.37 -12.21 -7.95
N ALA A 40 4.88 -11.19 -8.65
CA ALA A 40 4.93 -9.81 -8.19
C ALA A 40 3.54 -9.16 -8.18
N SER A 41 3.21 -8.40 -7.14
CA SER A 41 2.05 -7.51 -7.21
C SER A 41 2.39 -6.25 -8.02
N ARG A 42 1.63 -5.93 -9.08
CA ARG A 42 1.93 -4.76 -9.90
C ARG A 42 1.60 -3.44 -9.20
N ILE A 43 0.63 -3.46 -8.28
CA ILE A 43 0.35 -2.35 -7.36
C ILE A 43 1.08 -2.61 -6.04
N LYS A 44 1.83 -1.61 -5.57
CA LYS A 44 2.60 -1.66 -4.33
C LYS A 44 2.10 -0.57 -3.39
N GLN A 45 1.63 -0.96 -2.21
CA GLN A 45 1.00 -0.03 -1.28
C GLN A 45 2.03 0.68 -0.37
N VAL A 46 1.78 1.95 -0.10
CA VAL A 46 2.46 2.79 0.90
C VAL A 46 1.39 3.19 1.92
N ALA A 47 1.47 2.62 3.12
CA ALA A 47 0.53 2.86 4.21
C ALA A 47 1.26 3.39 5.45
N SER A 48 0.53 3.89 6.45
CA SER A 48 1.06 4.59 7.63
C SER A 48 2.21 3.86 8.33
N GLY A 49 2.15 2.53 8.46
CA GLY A 49 3.20 1.74 9.10
C GLY A 49 4.49 1.57 8.29
N ARG A 50 4.50 1.93 7.00
CA ARG A 50 5.63 1.77 6.05
C ARG A 50 6.29 0.38 6.05
N PHE A 51 5.57 -0.66 6.46
CA PHE A 51 6.11 -2.02 6.52
C PHE A 51 6.55 -2.50 5.14
N GLY A 52 7.82 -2.91 5.04
CA GLY A 52 8.43 -3.41 3.81
C GLY A 52 8.59 -2.37 2.70
N VAL A 53 8.35 -1.07 2.98
CA VAL A 53 8.56 0.00 2.00
C VAL A 53 10.06 0.29 1.90
N THR A 54 10.66 -0.13 0.79
CA THR A 54 12.09 0.02 0.49
C THR A 54 12.25 0.56 -0.94
N PRO A 55 13.42 1.13 -1.30
CA PRO A 55 13.65 1.61 -2.67
C PRO A 55 13.36 0.53 -3.73
N GLU A 56 13.83 -0.69 -3.51
CA GLU A 56 13.63 -1.81 -4.43
C GLU A 56 12.15 -2.23 -4.53
N TYR A 57 11.43 -2.24 -3.40
CA TYR A 57 9.98 -2.46 -3.38
C TYR A 57 9.24 -1.41 -4.24
N LEU A 58 9.60 -0.14 -4.09
CA LEU A 58 8.98 0.97 -4.84
C LEU A 58 9.31 0.91 -6.34
N MET A 59 10.54 0.55 -6.69
CA MET A 59 10.98 0.38 -8.09
C MET A 59 10.36 -0.84 -8.78
N SER A 60 9.89 -1.83 -8.03
CA SER A 60 9.25 -3.03 -8.58
C SER A 60 7.76 -2.86 -8.95
N ALA A 61 7.21 -1.64 -8.79
CA ALA A 61 5.80 -1.35 -8.99
C ALA A 61 5.51 -0.74 -10.37
N ASP A 62 4.34 -1.07 -10.93
CA ASP A 62 3.72 -0.31 -12.02
C ASP A 62 2.79 0.79 -11.49
N GLU A 63 2.27 0.62 -10.27
CA GLU A 63 1.48 1.61 -9.56
C GLU A 63 1.82 1.60 -8.06
N LEU A 64 1.99 2.78 -7.48
CA LEU A 64 2.22 3.00 -6.06
C LEU A 64 0.95 3.57 -5.43
N GLN A 65 0.37 2.85 -4.47
CA GLN A 65 -0.88 3.25 -3.84
C GLN A 65 -0.66 3.83 -2.45
N ILE A 66 -0.90 5.13 -2.27
CA ILE A 66 -0.98 5.78 -0.95
C ILE A 66 -2.32 5.40 -0.32
N LYS A 67 -2.28 4.68 0.80
CA LYS A 67 -3.49 4.23 1.50
C LYS A 67 -3.83 5.16 2.66
N MET A 68 -4.70 6.14 2.39
CA MET A 68 -5.20 7.04 3.44
C MET A 68 -6.17 6.33 4.39
N ALA A 69 -7.03 5.46 3.85
CA ALA A 69 -8.04 4.75 4.64
C ALA A 69 -8.49 3.43 4.00
N GLN A 70 -9.29 2.66 4.72
CA GLN A 70 -9.99 1.47 4.22
C GLN A 70 -11.42 1.43 4.75
N GLY A 71 -12.36 0.91 3.94
CA GLY A 71 -13.79 0.90 4.27
C GLY A 71 -14.14 0.17 5.57
N SER A 72 -13.49 -0.97 5.83
CA SER A 72 -13.83 -1.79 7.00
C SER A 72 -13.45 -1.18 8.35
N LYS A 73 -12.64 -0.12 8.36
CA LYS A 73 -12.26 0.64 9.56
C LYS A 73 -11.68 2.00 9.16
N PRO A 74 -12.53 2.95 8.74
CA PRO A 74 -12.09 4.30 8.41
C PRO A 74 -11.59 4.99 9.68
N GLY A 75 -10.45 5.68 9.60
CA GLY A 75 -9.85 6.37 10.75
C GLY A 75 -8.95 5.51 11.65
N GLU A 76 -8.70 4.25 11.30
CA GLU A 76 -7.75 3.38 12.01
C GLU A 76 -6.63 2.86 11.12
N GLY A 77 -5.51 2.49 11.75
CA GLY A 77 -4.39 1.83 11.08
C GLY A 77 -4.62 0.34 10.80
N GLY A 78 -3.76 -0.24 9.96
CA GLY A 78 -3.67 -1.68 9.75
C GLY A 78 -3.40 -2.43 11.07
N GLN A 79 -3.93 -3.65 11.19
CA GLN A 79 -3.72 -4.49 12.38
C GLN A 79 -3.31 -5.89 11.92
N LEU A 80 -2.25 -6.43 12.53
CA LEU A 80 -1.84 -7.82 12.40
C LEU A 80 -1.58 -8.40 13.81
N PRO A 81 -2.37 -9.39 14.28
CA PRO A 81 -2.15 -10.02 15.57
C PRO A 81 -0.76 -10.65 15.68
N GLY A 82 -0.14 -10.56 16.86
CA GLY A 82 1.24 -11.02 17.08
C GLY A 82 1.49 -12.49 16.75
N HIS A 83 0.53 -13.38 17.01
CA HIS A 83 0.65 -14.81 16.66
C HIS A 83 0.68 -15.06 15.15
N LYS A 84 0.29 -14.09 14.31
CA LYS A 84 0.45 -14.14 12.85
C LYS A 84 1.76 -13.53 12.37
N VAL A 85 2.52 -12.86 13.25
CA VAL A 85 3.82 -12.26 12.93
C VAL A 85 4.89 -13.34 13.05
N THR A 86 4.92 -14.22 12.05
CA THR A 86 5.96 -15.26 11.90
C THR A 86 7.33 -14.62 11.71
N VAL A 87 8.41 -15.41 11.79
CA VAL A 87 9.77 -14.94 11.51
C VAL A 87 9.87 -14.35 10.10
N GLU A 88 9.26 -15.00 9.11
CA GLU A 88 9.18 -14.51 7.73
C GLU A 88 8.51 -13.14 7.65
N ILE A 89 7.33 -12.98 8.27
CA ILE A 89 6.60 -11.70 8.28
C ILE A 89 7.40 -10.61 9.01
N ALA A 90 8.06 -10.97 10.11
CA ALA A 90 8.88 -10.04 10.87
C ALA A 90 10.07 -9.54 10.04
N VAL A 91 10.76 -10.43 9.33
CA VAL A 91 11.85 -10.06 8.40
C VAL A 91 11.32 -9.14 7.31
N LEU A 92 10.20 -9.51 6.68
CA LEU A 92 9.59 -8.72 5.60
C LEU A 92 9.21 -7.31 6.04
N ARG A 93 8.74 -7.16 7.28
CA ARG A 93 8.25 -5.89 7.83
C ARG A 93 9.28 -5.13 8.64
N HIS A 94 10.49 -5.66 8.78
CA HIS A 94 11.52 -5.14 9.69
C HIS A 94 11.00 -4.97 11.13
N SER A 95 10.22 -5.96 11.59
CA SER A 95 9.59 -5.97 12.91
C SER A 95 10.09 -7.12 13.79
N THR A 96 9.52 -7.25 14.99
CA THR A 96 9.86 -8.32 15.93
C THR A 96 8.90 -9.51 15.77
N PRO A 97 9.39 -10.77 15.65
CA PRO A 97 8.53 -11.95 15.62
C PRO A 97 7.62 -12.05 16.84
N GLY A 98 6.37 -12.48 16.65
CA GLY A 98 5.39 -12.66 17.73
C GLY A 98 4.77 -11.37 18.29
N VAL A 99 5.28 -10.20 17.94
CA VAL A 99 4.78 -8.90 18.43
C VAL A 99 3.66 -8.40 17.52
N ALA A 100 2.54 -7.98 18.10
CA ALA A 100 1.42 -7.43 17.33
C ALA A 100 1.81 -6.14 16.61
N LEU A 101 1.37 -5.99 15.36
CA LEU A 101 1.62 -4.81 14.54
C LEU A 101 0.33 -4.02 14.39
N ILE A 102 0.26 -2.89 15.10
CA ILE A 102 -0.81 -1.90 14.96
C ILE A 102 -0.17 -0.67 14.32
N SER A 103 -0.55 -0.38 13.08
CA SER A 103 -0.05 0.81 12.39
C SER A 103 -0.67 2.07 13.01
N PRO A 104 0.05 3.21 13.00
CA PRO A 104 -0.56 4.49 13.33
C PRO A 104 -1.79 4.76 12.46
N PRO A 105 -2.84 5.41 12.97
CA PRO A 105 -3.96 5.82 12.12
C PRO A 105 -3.53 6.78 10.99
N PRO A 106 -2.77 7.85 11.24
CA PRO A 106 -2.33 8.74 10.17
C PRO A 106 -1.00 8.28 9.53
N HIS A 107 -0.79 8.71 8.29
CA HIS A 107 0.54 8.84 7.74
C HIS A 107 1.26 9.99 8.47
N HIS A 108 2.40 9.71 9.12
CA HIS A 108 3.11 10.74 9.90
C HIS A 108 3.84 11.80 9.05
N ASP A 109 3.83 11.62 7.73
CA ASP A 109 4.31 12.52 6.70
C ASP A 109 3.15 13.15 5.89
N ILE A 110 1.90 13.02 6.35
CA ILE A 110 0.73 13.63 5.71
C ILE A 110 -0.20 14.22 6.76
N TYR A 111 -0.07 15.52 7.04
CA TYR A 111 -0.97 16.26 7.93
C TYR A 111 -1.83 17.30 7.20
N SER A 112 -1.58 17.52 5.92
CA SER A 112 -2.30 18.45 5.06
C SER A 112 -2.38 17.93 3.62
N ILE A 113 -3.05 18.68 2.74
CA ILE A 113 -3.15 18.29 1.32
C ILE A 113 -1.83 18.52 0.57
N GLU A 114 -1.06 19.52 0.97
CA GLU A 114 0.26 19.80 0.46
C GLU A 114 1.29 18.75 0.88
N ASP A 115 1.15 18.16 2.08
CA ASP A 115 1.99 17.03 2.50
C ASP A 115 1.71 15.77 1.66
N LEU A 116 0.43 15.53 1.32
CA LEU A 116 0.07 14.45 0.40
C LEU A 116 0.69 14.68 -0.97
N ALA A 117 0.66 15.93 -1.48
CA ALA A 117 1.30 16.29 -2.73
C ALA A 117 2.83 16.07 -2.68
N GLN A 118 3.46 16.32 -1.54
CA GLN A 118 4.88 16.03 -1.32
C GLN A 118 5.17 14.53 -1.41
N LEU A 119 4.36 13.68 -0.74
CA LEU A 119 4.55 12.23 -0.85
C LEU A 119 4.30 11.73 -2.28
N ILE A 120 3.31 12.27 -3.00
CA ILE A 120 3.11 11.95 -4.42
C ILE A 120 4.35 12.30 -5.23
N TRP A 121 4.95 13.48 -4.97
CA TRP A 121 6.19 13.90 -5.61
C TRP A 121 7.35 12.96 -5.29
N ASP A 122 7.55 12.59 -4.03
CA ASP A 122 8.62 11.68 -3.60
C ASP A 122 8.51 10.31 -4.29
N LEU A 123 7.29 9.77 -4.39
CA LEU A 123 7.03 8.48 -5.03
C LEU A 123 7.27 8.53 -6.55
N LYS A 124 6.91 9.63 -7.22
CA LYS A 124 7.24 9.85 -8.64
C LYS A 124 8.75 10.09 -8.84
N ALA A 125 9.43 10.71 -7.88
CA ALA A 125 10.85 10.98 -7.95
C ALA A 125 11.67 9.68 -7.88
N ILE A 126 11.29 8.74 -7.02
CA ILE A 126 11.96 7.43 -6.96
C ILE A 126 11.59 6.54 -8.15
N ASN A 127 10.30 6.43 -8.50
CA ASN A 127 9.83 5.61 -9.62
C ASN A 127 9.00 6.45 -10.60
N PRO A 128 9.64 7.10 -11.60
CA PRO A 128 8.95 7.98 -12.54
C PRO A 128 8.03 7.23 -13.52
N ASN A 129 8.15 5.90 -13.60
CA ASN A 129 7.31 5.06 -14.47
C ASN A 129 6.03 4.59 -13.78
N ALA A 130 5.97 4.62 -12.44
CA ALA A 130 4.81 4.17 -11.71
C ALA A 130 3.71 5.24 -11.67
N LYS A 131 2.46 4.81 -11.84
CA LYS A 131 1.30 5.64 -11.50
C LYS A 131 1.19 5.78 -9.99
N ILE A 132 0.73 6.92 -9.50
CA ILE A 132 0.41 7.12 -8.09
C ILE A 132 -1.10 7.08 -7.90
N SER A 133 -1.58 6.13 -7.10
CA SER A 133 -2.99 6.07 -6.70
C SER A 133 -3.18 6.47 -5.24
N VAL A 134 -4.27 7.18 -4.95
CA VAL A 134 -4.64 7.53 -3.57
C VAL A 134 -5.95 6.84 -3.24
N LYS A 135 -5.91 5.99 -2.21
CA LYS A 135 -7.08 5.23 -1.74
C LYS A 135 -7.77 5.98 -0.60
N LEU A 136 -9.00 6.41 -0.88
CA LEU A 136 -9.93 7.08 0.02
C LEU A 136 -11.11 6.16 0.36
N VAL A 137 -11.90 6.55 1.35
CA VAL A 137 -13.17 5.89 1.69
C VAL A 137 -14.33 6.82 1.34
N ALA A 138 -15.42 6.26 0.85
CA ALA A 138 -16.63 6.99 0.52
C ALA A 138 -17.29 7.56 1.79
N GLU A 139 -17.35 8.87 1.85
CA GLU A 139 -18.04 9.63 2.90
C GLU A 139 -18.54 10.96 2.32
N MET A 140 -19.49 11.62 2.98
CA MET A 140 -19.86 12.99 2.64
C MET A 140 -18.61 13.88 2.63
N GLY A 141 -18.38 14.61 1.54
CA GLY A 141 -17.21 15.48 1.38
C GLY A 141 -16.00 14.85 0.68
N VAL A 142 -16.01 13.55 0.39
CA VAL A 142 -14.90 12.89 -0.32
C VAL A 142 -14.60 13.52 -1.69
N GLY A 143 -15.61 14.10 -2.36
CA GLY A 143 -15.43 14.82 -3.63
C GLY A 143 -14.52 16.05 -3.51
N THR A 144 -14.63 16.81 -2.42
CA THR A 144 -13.76 17.96 -2.13
C THR A 144 -12.32 17.51 -1.93
N ILE A 145 -12.12 16.43 -1.18
CA ILE A 145 -10.80 15.83 -0.96
C ILE A 145 -10.23 15.30 -2.27
N ALA A 146 -11.03 14.60 -3.08
CA ALA A 146 -10.61 14.08 -4.39
C ALA A 146 -10.14 15.19 -5.34
N ALA A 147 -10.79 16.36 -5.33
CA ALA A 147 -10.32 17.51 -6.10
C ALA A 147 -8.92 17.99 -5.63
N GLY A 148 -8.68 18.02 -4.33
CA GLY A 148 -7.35 18.31 -3.76
C GLY A 148 -6.30 17.27 -4.17
N VAL A 149 -6.65 15.98 -4.09
CA VAL A 149 -5.80 14.86 -4.49
C VAL A 149 -5.40 14.95 -5.97
N ALA A 150 -6.35 15.28 -6.85
CA ALA A 150 -6.08 15.48 -8.27
C ALA A 150 -5.12 16.67 -8.51
N LYS A 151 -5.29 17.78 -7.78
CA LYS A 151 -4.36 18.92 -7.81
C LYS A 151 -2.97 18.57 -7.26
N GLY A 152 -2.88 17.60 -6.35
CA GLY A 152 -1.65 17.01 -5.85
C GLY A 152 -0.95 16.06 -6.83
N LEU A 153 -1.45 15.94 -8.07
CA LEU A 153 -0.87 15.14 -9.16
C LEU A 153 -0.94 13.62 -8.97
N ALA A 154 -1.91 13.13 -8.20
CA ALA A 154 -2.25 11.70 -8.22
C ALA A 154 -2.82 11.30 -9.60
N ASP A 155 -2.41 10.14 -10.12
CA ASP A 155 -2.86 9.64 -11.42
C ASP A 155 -4.18 8.87 -11.31
N VAL A 156 -4.48 8.30 -10.14
CA VAL A 156 -5.68 7.51 -9.87
C VAL A 156 -6.24 7.85 -8.50
N ILE A 157 -7.56 8.00 -8.40
CA ILE A 157 -8.27 8.14 -7.12
C ILE A 157 -9.15 6.90 -6.94
N HIS A 158 -8.87 6.11 -5.92
CA HIS A 158 -9.63 4.91 -5.58
C HIS A 158 -10.58 5.22 -4.43
N ILE A 159 -11.88 5.21 -4.70
CA ILE A 159 -12.93 5.34 -3.69
C ILE A 159 -13.38 3.95 -3.22
N SER A 160 -13.05 3.59 -1.99
CA SER A 160 -13.55 2.37 -1.35
C SER A 160 -14.92 2.61 -0.69
N GLY A 161 -15.85 1.68 -0.85
CA GLY A 161 -17.10 1.69 -0.07
C GLY A 161 -16.85 1.55 1.43
N ALA A 162 -17.79 2.03 2.24
CA ALA A 162 -17.85 1.78 3.69
C ALA A 162 -18.34 0.36 3.98
#